data_AF-A0A7K8RRY4-F1
#
_entry.id   AF-A0A7K8RRY4-F1
#
_cell.length_a   1.000
_cell.length_b   1.000
_cell.length_c   1.000
_cell.angle_alpha   90.00
_cell.angle_beta   90.00
_cell.angle_gamma   90.00
#
_symmetry.space_group_name_H-M   'P 1'
#
loop_
_entity.id
_entity.type
_entity.pdbx_description
1 polymer ?
#
loop_
_entity_poly.entity_id
_entity_poly.type
_entity_poly.pdbx_seq_one_letter_code
_entity_poly.pdbx_strand_id
1 'polypeptide(L)'
;RIMRPDDANIAGNVHGGTILKMIEEAGAIISTRHCNSQAGEPCVAALARVERTDFLSPMCIGEVANVSAEITYTSRHSVEVQVNVMSENILTGAKKVTNKATLWYVPLSLKNVNKVVEVPPIQYARKEQEDEGKKRYEEQKLDRLETKQRNGDVILPVINPEPHTVGYSQSSLIHLVGPSDCTLLGFVHGGVTMKLMDEVAGIVAARHCKTNIVTASVDAINFHEKIKKGCVITVSGRMTFTSNKSMEIEVFVDADPFVDEPRERYRAVSAFFTYVSLSKEGKPLPVPQLLTETEDEKRRFEEGKGRYLQTKAKRQAQMQQQAAQ
;
A
#
# COMPACT_ATOMS: atom_id res chain seq x y z
N ARG A 1 13.28 12.24 7.77
CA ARG A 1 14.03 11.13 8.43
C ARG A 1 15.18 10.71 7.51
N ILE A 2 16.40 10.51 8.02
CA ILE A 2 17.50 9.94 7.22
C ILE A 2 17.28 8.44 6.99
N MET A 3 17.50 7.97 5.77
CA MET A 3 17.36 6.56 5.39
C MET A 3 18.60 5.78 5.77
N ARG A 4 18.41 4.69 6.51
CA ARG A 4 19.47 3.89 7.10
C ARG A 4 19.60 2.54 6.38
N PRO A 5 20.67 1.76 6.65
CA PRO A 5 20.82 0.43 6.06
C PRO A 5 19.65 -0.54 6.33
N ASP A 6 18.96 -0.41 7.47
CA ASP A 6 17.78 -1.22 7.80
C ASP A 6 16.52 -0.83 7.00
N ASP A 7 16.54 0.30 6.31
CA ASP A 7 15.42 0.80 5.52
C ASP A 7 15.46 0.32 4.05
N ALA A 8 16.54 -0.35 3.63
CA ALA A 8 16.86 -0.60 2.24
C ALA A 8 17.29 -2.04 1.93
N ASN A 9 17.17 -2.41 0.65
CA ASN A 9 17.63 -3.69 0.15
C ASN A 9 19.17 -3.73 0.05
N ILE A 10 19.74 -4.90 -0.28
CA ILE A 10 21.20 -5.10 -0.38
C ILE A 10 21.90 -4.22 -1.42
N ALA A 11 21.14 -3.64 -2.38
CA ALA A 11 21.64 -2.70 -3.37
C ALA A 11 21.52 -1.23 -2.91
N GLY A 12 21.07 -1.00 -1.67
CA GLY A 12 20.93 0.31 -1.06
C GLY A 12 19.67 1.10 -1.45
N ASN A 13 18.71 0.46 -2.13
CA ASN A 13 17.43 1.08 -2.47
C ASN A 13 16.44 0.91 -1.31
N VAL A 14 15.85 2.00 -0.83
CA VAL A 14 14.85 2.00 0.23
C VAL A 14 13.64 1.16 -0.18
N HIS A 15 13.16 0.32 0.72
CA HIS A 15 11.98 -0.52 0.48
C HIS A 15 10.71 0.33 0.32
N GLY A 16 9.83 -0.06 -0.60
CA GLY A 16 8.55 0.62 -0.80
C GLY A 16 7.71 0.62 0.47
N GLY A 17 7.73 -0.48 1.22
CA GLY A 17 7.06 -0.66 2.51
C GLY A 17 7.53 0.32 3.58
N THR A 18 8.82 0.68 3.59
CA THR A 18 9.36 1.71 4.49
C THR A 18 8.75 3.08 4.19
N ILE A 19 8.64 3.43 2.90
CA ILE A 19 8.00 4.68 2.46
C ILE A 19 6.50 4.67 2.78
N LEU A 20 5.79 3.58 2.48
CA LEU A 20 4.36 3.43 2.79
C LEU A 20 4.07 3.58 4.28
N LYS A 21 4.94 3.04 5.14
CA LYS A 21 4.82 3.22 6.59
C LYS A 21 4.97 4.69 7.00
N MET A 22 5.97 5.41 6.48
CA MET A 22 6.14 6.84 6.78
C MET A 22 4.97 7.70 6.26
N ILE A 23 4.42 7.35 5.09
CA ILE A 23 3.24 7.99 4.52
C ILE A 23 2.03 7.82 5.46
N GLU A 24 1.79 6.60 5.93
CA GLU A 24 0.68 6.31 6.83
C GLU A 24 0.83 6.98 8.19
N GLU A 25 2.04 7.00 8.76
CA GLU A 25 2.32 7.71 10.01
C GLU A 25 2.01 9.21 9.88
N ALA A 26 2.46 9.85 8.80
CA ALA A 26 2.20 11.27 8.56
C ALA A 26 0.70 11.55 8.41
N GLY A 27 -0.02 10.71 7.65
CA GLY A 27 -1.46 10.83 7.45
C GLY A 27 -2.27 10.58 8.72
N ALA A 28 -1.90 9.58 9.53
CA ALA A 28 -2.56 9.26 10.79
C ALA A 28 -2.40 10.40 11.81
N ILE A 29 -1.21 11.01 11.86
CA ILE A 29 -0.92 12.14 12.77
C ILE A 29 -1.78 13.37 12.42
N ILE A 30 -1.79 13.80 11.15
CA ILE A 30 -2.52 15.01 10.75
C ILE A 30 -4.04 14.82 10.86
N SER A 31 -4.56 13.66 10.44
CA SER A 31 -5.99 13.35 10.51
C SER A 31 -6.46 13.19 11.96
N THR A 32 -5.70 12.50 12.82
CA THR A 32 -6.03 12.39 14.25
C THR A 32 -6.03 13.76 14.92
N ARG A 33 -5.05 14.61 14.63
CA ARG A 33 -5.02 15.99 15.16
C ARG A 33 -6.25 16.78 14.72
N HIS A 34 -6.61 16.71 13.44
CA HIS A 34 -7.78 17.41 12.89
C HIS A 34 -9.10 16.93 13.48
N CYS A 35 -9.30 15.61 13.61
CA CYS A 35 -10.52 15.05 14.19
C CYS A 35 -10.72 15.38 15.67
N ASN A 36 -9.66 15.83 16.37
CA ASN A 36 -9.72 16.31 17.75
C ASN A 36 -9.53 17.85 17.85
N SER A 37 -9.67 18.59 16.74
CA SER A 37 -9.50 20.06 16.71
C SER A 37 -10.64 20.83 17.37
N GLN A 38 -11.85 20.24 17.41
CA GLN A 38 -13.02 20.80 18.06
C GLN A 38 -13.34 20.00 19.33
N ALA A 39 -14.02 20.64 20.29
CA ALA A 39 -14.46 19.97 21.51
C ALA A 39 -15.44 18.82 21.14
N GLY A 40 -15.04 17.60 21.43
CA GLY A 40 -15.77 16.40 21.03
C GLY A 40 -15.29 15.16 21.78
N GLU A 41 -15.82 14.00 21.38
CA GLU A 41 -15.36 12.72 21.92
C GLU A 41 -13.95 12.42 21.42
N PRO A 42 -12.98 12.13 22.31
CA PRO A 42 -11.62 11.80 21.89
C PRO A 42 -11.58 10.61 20.92
N CYS A 43 -10.86 10.76 19.82
CA CYS A 43 -10.79 9.76 18.76
C CYS A 43 -9.39 9.57 18.19
N VAL A 44 -9.17 8.46 17.50
CA VAL A 44 -7.96 8.19 16.71
C VAL A 44 -8.36 7.88 15.27
N ALA A 45 -7.67 8.50 14.33
CA ALA A 45 -7.92 8.27 12.90
C ALA A 45 -7.28 6.94 12.47
N ALA A 46 -8.10 6.00 12.04
CA ALA A 46 -7.65 4.72 11.50
C ALA A 46 -7.62 4.78 9.97
N LEU A 47 -6.55 4.24 9.37
CA LEU A 47 -6.45 4.12 7.92
C LEU A 47 -7.53 3.17 7.40
N ALA A 48 -8.35 3.63 6.45
CA ALA A 48 -9.40 2.83 5.82
C ALA A 48 -9.04 2.44 4.38
N ARG A 49 -8.37 3.34 3.65
CA ARG A 49 -8.00 3.10 2.26
C ARG A 49 -6.75 3.87 1.86
N VAL A 50 -5.94 3.27 1.00
CA VAL A 50 -4.86 3.95 0.27
C VAL A 50 -5.21 3.90 -1.20
N GLU A 51 -5.27 5.06 -1.84
CA GLU A 51 -5.39 5.12 -3.29
C GLU A 51 -4.11 4.63 -3.95
N ARG A 52 -4.21 4.30 -5.23
CA ARG A 52 -3.06 3.86 -5.99
C ARG A 52 -1.88 4.83 -5.83
N THR A 53 -0.71 4.25 -5.56
CA THR A 53 0.50 4.96 -5.20
C THR A 53 1.63 4.56 -6.14
N ASP A 54 2.21 5.50 -6.87
CA ASP A 54 3.34 5.28 -7.79
C ASP A 54 4.66 5.76 -7.17
N PHE A 55 5.71 4.94 -7.26
CA PHE A 55 7.08 5.28 -6.83
C PHE A 55 7.83 5.88 -8.03
N LEU A 56 7.89 7.22 -8.05
CA LEU A 56 8.37 8.01 -9.18
C LEU A 56 9.90 8.00 -9.31
N SER A 57 10.60 7.90 -8.19
CA SER A 57 12.06 7.89 -8.14
C SER A 57 12.53 7.06 -6.94
N PRO A 58 13.58 6.25 -7.11
CA PRO A 58 14.14 5.49 -6.01
C PRO A 58 14.74 6.45 -4.97
N MET A 59 14.69 6.02 -3.71
CA MET A 59 15.37 6.65 -2.59
C MET A 59 16.47 5.72 -2.11
N CYS A 60 17.61 6.27 -1.72
CA CYS A 60 18.79 5.50 -1.33
C CYS A 60 19.17 5.71 0.14
N ILE A 61 19.94 4.77 0.70
CA ILE A 61 20.58 4.93 2.02
C ILE A 61 21.37 6.26 2.05
N GLY A 62 21.25 6.98 3.16
CA GLY A 62 21.91 8.27 3.39
C GLY A 62 21.12 9.48 2.88
N GLU A 63 20.11 9.30 2.02
CA GLU A 63 19.18 10.37 1.66
C GLU A 63 18.21 10.67 2.81
N VAL A 64 17.73 11.91 2.89
CA VAL A 64 16.70 12.33 3.83
C VAL A 64 15.34 12.25 3.15
N ALA A 65 14.44 11.44 3.72
CA ALA A 65 13.03 11.43 3.36
C ALA A 65 12.30 12.59 4.06
N ASN A 66 11.79 13.51 3.27
CA ASN A 66 10.89 14.59 3.69
C ASN A 66 9.46 14.18 3.34
N VAL A 67 8.60 14.04 4.35
CA VAL A 67 7.20 13.62 4.19
C VAL A 67 6.30 14.76 4.63
N SER A 68 5.52 15.30 3.70
CA SER A 68 4.54 16.36 3.96
C SER A 68 3.14 15.82 3.70
N ALA A 69 2.25 15.99 4.67
CA ALA A 69 0.85 15.57 4.59
C ALA A 69 -0.08 16.78 4.67
N GLU A 70 -1.13 16.79 3.87
CA GLU A 70 -2.16 17.82 3.80
C GLU A 70 -3.54 17.17 3.77
N ILE A 71 -4.49 17.70 4.55
CA ILE A 71 -5.89 17.29 4.47
C ILE A 71 -6.52 18.02 3.28
N THR A 72 -6.95 17.26 2.28
CA THR A 72 -7.47 17.82 1.02
C THR A 72 -8.98 17.77 0.92
N TYR A 73 -9.64 16.93 1.71
CA TYR A 73 -11.11 16.85 1.76
C TYR A 73 -11.59 16.20 3.05
N THR A 74 -12.77 16.59 3.52
CA THR A 74 -13.48 15.92 4.62
C THR A 74 -14.91 15.57 4.20
N SER A 75 -15.29 14.31 4.35
CA SER A 75 -16.70 13.91 4.35
C SER A 75 -17.25 13.97 5.78
N ARG A 76 -18.51 13.54 5.98
CA ARG A 76 -19.09 13.42 7.33
C ARG A 76 -18.29 12.51 8.26
N HIS A 77 -17.66 11.46 7.73
CA HIS A 77 -17.02 10.40 8.52
C HIS A 77 -15.63 9.99 8.01
N SER A 78 -15.07 10.72 7.04
CA SER A 78 -13.75 10.40 6.50
C SER A 78 -12.93 11.63 6.19
N VAL A 79 -11.61 11.49 6.29
CA VAL A 79 -10.61 12.51 5.96
C VAL A 79 -9.79 12.01 4.77
N GLU A 80 -9.75 12.77 3.69
CA GLU A 80 -8.78 12.59 2.60
C GLU A 80 -7.49 13.30 2.96
N VAL A 81 -6.37 12.59 2.89
CA VAL A 81 -5.04 13.14 3.14
C VAL A 81 -4.17 12.86 1.91
N GLN A 82 -3.61 13.92 1.33
CA GLN A 82 -2.55 13.79 0.34
C GLN A 82 -1.19 13.87 1.02
N VAL A 83 -0.30 12.96 0.64
CA VAL A 83 1.05 12.88 1.18
C VAL A 83 2.05 12.95 0.02
N ASN A 84 3.02 13.83 0.15
CA ASN A 84 4.13 13.96 -0.78
C ASN A 84 5.42 13.54 -0.06
N VAL A 85 6.18 12.66 -0.69
CA VAL A 85 7.49 12.21 -0.21
C VAL A 85 8.55 12.69 -1.18
N MET A 86 9.52 13.41 -0.64
CA MET A 86 10.68 13.92 -1.36
C MET A 86 11.95 13.35 -0.74
N SER A 87 12.86 12.84 -1.57
CA SER A 87 14.21 12.53 -1.12
C SER A 87 15.14 13.73 -1.31
N GLU A 88 16.08 13.88 -0.39
CA GLU A 88 17.13 14.89 -0.42
C GLU A 88 18.48 14.22 -0.18
N ASN A 89 19.38 14.35 -1.16
CA ASN A 89 20.77 13.98 -0.99
C ASN A 89 21.50 15.13 -0.28
N ILE A 90 21.83 14.94 0.99
CA ILE A 90 22.44 15.98 1.83
C ILE A 90 23.91 16.28 1.49
N LEU A 91 24.56 15.48 0.65
CA LEU A 91 25.92 15.73 0.17
C LEU A 91 25.92 16.60 -1.09
N THR A 92 24.96 16.39 -2.00
CA THR A 92 24.88 17.11 -3.27
C THR A 92 23.83 18.22 -3.30
N GLY A 93 22.91 18.24 -2.32
CA GLY A 93 21.74 19.11 -2.27
C GLY A 93 20.61 18.71 -3.23
N ALA A 94 20.76 17.63 -4.00
CA ALA A 94 19.76 17.21 -4.99
C ALA A 94 18.46 16.74 -4.32
N LYS A 95 17.31 17.19 -4.84
CA LYS A 95 15.97 16.84 -4.35
C LYS A 95 15.14 16.16 -5.43
N LYS A 96 14.39 15.13 -5.07
CA LYS A 96 13.53 14.36 -5.99
C LYS A 96 12.21 14.03 -5.34
N VAL A 97 11.11 14.21 -6.06
CA VAL A 97 9.81 13.67 -5.63
C VAL A 97 9.85 12.16 -5.83
N THR A 98 9.73 11.40 -4.75
CA THR A 98 9.77 9.94 -4.80
C THR A 98 8.39 9.34 -4.85
N ASN A 99 7.41 9.96 -4.19
CA ASN A 99 6.07 9.41 -4.07
C ASN A 99 5.02 10.50 -3.86
N LYS A 100 3.83 10.28 -4.42
CA LYS A 100 2.61 10.96 -4.04
C LYS A 100 1.56 9.91 -3.75
N ALA A 101 0.88 10.04 -2.62
CA ALA A 101 -0.15 9.11 -2.18
C ALA A 101 -1.37 9.87 -1.66
N THR A 102 -2.54 9.27 -1.84
CA THR A 102 -3.80 9.76 -1.25
C THR A 102 -4.34 8.68 -0.34
N LEU A 103 -4.70 9.05 0.88
CA LEU A 103 -5.14 8.15 1.94
C LEU A 103 -6.48 8.62 2.51
N TRP A 104 -7.32 7.66 2.89
CA TRP A 104 -8.59 7.92 3.54
C TRP A 104 -8.56 7.38 4.96
N TYR A 105 -8.82 8.26 5.92
CA TYR A 105 -8.90 7.93 7.34
C TYR A 105 -10.32 8.05 7.86
N VAL A 106 -10.64 7.25 8.88
CA VAL A 106 -11.91 7.28 9.60
C VAL A 106 -11.64 7.41 11.09
N PRO A 107 -12.18 8.43 11.79
CA PRO A 107 -11.98 8.58 13.23
C PRO A 107 -12.82 7.58 14.03
N LEU A 108 -12.15 6.84 14.91
CA LEU A 108 -12.77 5.90 15.83
C LEU A 108 -12.68 6.42 17.26
N SER A 109 -13.78 6.32 18.01
CA SER A 109 -13.82 6.76 19.41
C SER A 109 -12.83 5.97 20.28
N LEU A 110 -12.12 6.68 21.16
CA LEU A 110 -11.29 6.07 22.21
C LEU A 110 -12.10 5.36 23.30
N LYS A 111 -13.37 5.73 23.48
CA LYS A 111 -14.27 5.13 24.48
C LYS A 111 -15.00 3.90 23.94
N ASN A 112 -15.42 3.96 22.68
CA ASN A 112 -16.05 2.86 21.96
C ASN A 112 -15.36 2.67 20.62
N VAL A 113 -14.47 1.69 20.55
CA VAL A 113 -13.58 1.43 19.42
C VAL A 113 -14.29 1.01 18.13
N ASN A 114 -15.59 0.74 18.18
CA ASN A 114 -16.45 0.43 17.03
C ASN A 114 -17.31 1.63 16.58
N LYS A 115 -17.30 2.73 17.34
CA LYS A 115 -18.05 3.93 17.02
C LYS A 115 -17.21 4.85 16.13
N VAL A 116 -17.71 5.09 14.91
CA VAL A 116 -17.20 6.13 14.02
C VAL A 116 -17.66 7.50 14.50
N VAL A 117 -16.75 8.47 14.56
CA VAL A 117 -17.01 9.86 14.97
C VAL A 117 -17.21 10.73 13.72
N GLU A 118 -17.91 11.86 13.87
CA GLU A 118 -18.01 12.85 12.79
C GLU A 118 -16.70 13.62 12.63
N VAL A 119 -16.36 13.94 11.38
CA VAL A 119 -15.14 14.69 11.05
C VAL A 119 -15.47 16.19 11.01
N PRO A 120 -14.72 17.04 11.72
CA PRO A 120 -14.88 18.49 11.61
C PRO A 120 -14.64 18.97 10.16
N PRO A 121 -15.47 19.88 9.62
CA PRO A 121 -15.25 20.40 8.27
C PRO A 121 -13.96 21.21 8.18
N ILE A 122 -13.29 21.16 7.03
CA ILE A 122 -12.18 22.06 6.71
C ILE A 122 -12.66 23.29 5.93
N GLN A 123 -11.89 24.37 6.02
CA GLN A 123 -12.11 25.54 5.19
C GLN A 123 -11.32 25.40 3.89
N TYR A 124 -12.02 25.39 2.76
CA TYR A 124 -11.39 25.36 1.43
C TYR A 124 -11.05 26.78 0.98
N ALA A 125 -9.90 26.95 0.33
CA ALA A 125 -9.52 28.24 -0.24
C ALA A 125 -10.38 28.57 -1.48
N ARG A 126 -10.79 27.55 -2.23
CA ARG A 126 -11.63 27.68 -3.44
C ARG A 126 -12.68 26.58 -3.46
N LYS A 127 -13.90 26.92 -3.91
CA LYS A 127 -15.00 25.96 -4.06
C LYS A 127 -14.66 24.78 -4.97
N GLU A 128 -13.87 25.02 -6.02
CA GLU A 128 -13.38 23.99 -6.93
C GLU A 128 -12.60 22.87 -6.21
N GLN A 129 -11.83 23.20 -5.16
CA GLN A 129 -11.10 22.20 -4.37
C GLN A 129 -12.05 21.26 -3.62
N GLU A 130 -13.15 21.82 -3.09
CA GLU A 130 -14.19 21.04 -2.43
C GLU A 130 -14.92 20.14 -3.42
N ASP A 131 -15.29 20.67 -4.59
CA ASP A 131 -15.99 19.94 -5.64
C ASP A 131 -15.12 18.79 -6.20
N GLU A 132 -13.82 19.03 -6.41
CA GLU A 132 -12.86 17.98 -6.80
C GLU A 132 -12.67 16.91 -5.71
N GLY A 133 -12.55 17.33 -4.45
CA GLY A 133 -12.45 16.43 -3.30
C GLY A 133 -13.69 15.55 -3.14
N LYS A 134 -14.87 16.14 -3.32
CA LYS A 134 -16.14 15.43 -3.32
C LYS A 134 -16.23 14.42 -4.48
N LYS A 135 -15.76 14.79 -5.66
CA LYS A 135 -15.70 13.86 -6.81
C LYS A 135 -14.81 12.66 -6.49
N ARG A 136 -13.60 12.87 -5.97
CA ARG A 136 -12.70 11.77 -5.55
C ARG A 136 -13.31 10.90 -4.46
N TYR A 137 -14.01 11.52 -3.50
CA TYR A 137 -14.73 10.81 -2.45
C TYR A 137 -15.83 9.88 -3.01
N GLU A 138 -16.62 10.32 -3.98
CA GLU A 138 -17.66 9.48 -4.59
C GLU A 138 -17.05 8.38 -5.48
N GLU A 139 -15.97 8.69 -6.22
CA GLU A 139 -15.24 7.72 -7.04
C GLU A 139 -14.70 6.55 -6.19
N GLN A 140 -13.99 6.83 -5.09
CA GLN A 140 -13.48 5.76 -4.22
C GLN A 140 -14.60 4.98 -3.53
N LYS A 141 -15.74 5.64 -3.24
CA LYS A 141 -16.89 4.98 -2.62
C LYS A 141 -17.53 3.98 -3.59
N LEU A 142 -17.63 4.34 -4.87
CA LEU A 142 -18.11 3.45 -5.92
C LEU A 142 -17.16 2.27 -6.14
N ASP A 143 -15.85 2.54 -6.25
CA ASP A 143 -14.81 1.51 -6.40
C ASP A 143 -14.83 0.46 -5.28
N ARG A 144 -15.08 0.89 -4.03
CA ARG A 144 -15.24 -0.03 -2.89
C ARG A 144 -16.47 -0.93 -2.97
N LEU A 145 -17.56 -0.47 -3.58
CA LEU A 145 -18.77 -1.29 -3.76
C LEU A 145 -18.56 -2.36 -4.84
N GLU A 146 -17.73 -2.06 -5.85
CA GLU A 146 -17.40 -2.99 -6.93
C GLU A 146 -16.30 -3.99 -6.53
N THR A 147 -15.40 -3.58 -5.63
CA THR A 147 -14.31 -4.44 -5.12
C THR A 147 -14.86 -5.49 -4.15
N LYS A 148 -15.10 -6.70 -4.64
CA LYS A 148 -15.50 -7.84 -3.80
C LYS A 148 -14.31 -8.32 -2.95
N GLN A 149 -14.55 -8.56 -1.67
CA GLN A 149 -13.61 -9.30 -0.82
C GLN A 149 -13.41 -10.71 -1.39
N ARG A 150 -12.15 -11.05 -1.72
CA ARG A 150 -11.77 -12.40 -2.15
C ARG A 150 -11.49 -13.25 -0.91
N ASN A 151 -12.54 -13.73 -0.25
CA ASN A 151 -12.42 -14.60 0.92
C ASN A 151 -12.16 -16.05 0.48
N GLY A 152 -11.27 -16.75 1.19
CA GLY A 152 -11.04 -18.19 0.99
C GLY A 152 -9.83 -18.58 0.13
N ASP A 153 -9.12 -17.62 -0.47
CA ASP A 153 -7.87 -17.90 -1.17
C ASP A 153 -6.79 -18.33 -0.18
N VAL A 154 -6.38 -19.59 -0.25
CA VAL A 154 -5.27 -20.15 0.54
C VAL A 154 -4.07 -20.39 -0.37
N ILE A 155 -2.92 -19.88 0.04
CA ILE A 155 -1.64 -20.18 -0.61
C ILE A 155 -1.13 -21.51 -0.05
N LEU A 156 -1.13 -22.56 -0.87
CA LEU A 156 -0.53 -23.85 -0.53
C LEU A 156 0.89 -23.94 -1.09
N PRO A 157 1.87 -24.43 -0.31
CA PRO A 157 3.22 -24.63 -0.81
C PRO A 157 3.23 -25.67 -1.94
N VAL A 158 3.84 -25.31 -3.07
CA VAL A 158 4.03 -26.20 -4.20
C VAL A 158 5.32 -27.00 -3.98
N ILE A 159 5.24 -28.33 -4.11
CA ILE A 159 6.40 -29.21 -3.97
C ILE A 159 7.17 -29.22 -5.30
N ASN A 160 8.47 -28.94 -5.25
CA ASN A 160 9.39 -28.91 -6.40
C ASN A 160 8.89 -28.09 -7.59
N PRO A 161 8.63 -26.77 -7.41
CA PRO A 161 8.13 -25.94 -8.50
C PRO A 161 9.20 -25.69 -9.58
N GLU A 162 8.79 -25.77 -10.84
CA GLU A 162 9.64 -25.44 -11.98
C GLU A 162 9.98 -23.93 -12.02
N PRO A 163 11.17 -23.52 -12.48
CA PRO A 163 11.53 -22.11 -12.60
C PRO A 163 10.49 -21.29 -13.37
N HIS A 164 10.30 -20.03 -12.95
CA HIS A 164 9.39 -19.07 -13.58
C HIS A 164 7.89 -19.41 -13.51
N THR A 165 7.49 -20.43 -12.76
CA THR A 165 6.09 -20.68 -12.40
C THR A 165 5.65 -19.82 -11.21
N VAL A 166 4.33 -19.74 -10.97
CA VAL A 166 3.79 -19.08 -9.77
C VAL A 166 4.33 -19.77 -8.51
N GLY A 167 4.27 -21.11 -8.45
CA GLY A 167 4.74 -21.90 -7.30
C GLY A 167 6.21 -21.68 -6.95
N TYR A 168 7.06 -21.34 -7.93
CA TYR A 168 8.49 -21.10 -7.71
C TYR A 168 8.77 -19.86 -6.86
N SER A 169 8.03 -18.79 -7.13
CA SER A 169 8.22 -17.47 -6.53
C SER A 169 7.31 -17.23 -5.31
N GLN A 170 6.19 -17.94 -5.23
CA GLN A 170 5.22 -17.85 -4.14
C GLN A 170 5.90 -17.90 -2.77
N SER A 171 5.52 -16.95 -1.90
CA SER A 171 6.13 -16.78 -0.58
C SER A 171 5.10 -16.33 0.44
N SER A 172 5.36 -16.62 1.71
CA SER A 172 4.55 -16.13 2.82
C SER A 172 5.43 -15.74 4.01
N LEU A 173 4.90 -14.85 4.84
CA LEU A 173 5.47 -14.41 6.10
C LEU A 173 4.40 -14.52 7.18
N ILE A 174 4.78 -15.04 8.35
CA ILE A 174 3.91 -15.12 9.52
C ILE A 174 4.44 -14.15 10.57
N HIS A 175 3.58 -13.28 11.09
CA HIS A 175 3.94 -12.26 12.07
C HIS A 175 2.98 -12.28 13.25
N LEU A 176 3.52 -12.37 14.46
CA LEU A 176 2.74 -12.18 15.69
C LEU A 176 2.62 -10.68 15.96
N VAL A 177 1.39 -10.16 16.00
CA VAL A 177 1.14 -8.73 16.22
C VAL A 177 1.49 -8.34 17.65
N GLY A 178 2.56 -7.56 17.80
CA GLY A 178 3.06 -7.05 19.06
C GLY A 178 2.50 -5.67 19.43
N PRO A 179 2.77 -5.18 20.67
CA PRO A 179 2.30 -3.87 21.11
C PRO A 179 2.80 -2.70 20.24
N SER A 180 4.04 -2.75 19.75
CA SER A 180 4.63 -1.73 18.88
C SER A 180 4.00 -1.65 17.50
N ASP A 181 3.25 -2.67 17.09
CA ASP A 181 2.56 -2.69 15.80
C ASP A 181 1.23 -1.94 15.87
N CYS A 182 0.71 -1.72 17.08
CA CYS A 182 -0.64 -1.26 17.33
C CYS A 182 -0.73 0.22 17.69
N THR A 183 -1.84 0.81 17.27
CA THR A 183 -2.37 2.08 17.76
C THR A 183 -2.74 2.00 19.24
N LEU A 184 -3.06 3.16 19.83
CA LEU A 184 -3.59 3.26 21.20
C LEU A 184 -4.88 2.44 21.41
N LEU A 185 -5.62 2.14 20.34
CA LEU A 185 -6.86 1.35 20.38
C LEU A 185 -6.60 -0.17 20.40
N GLY A 186 -5.34 -0.61 20.33
CA GLY A 186 -4.99 -2.03 20.27
C GLY A 186 -5.20 -2.68 18.90
N PHE A 187 -5.36 -1.88 17.84
CA PHE A 187 -5.38 -2.36 16.45
C PHE A 187 -4.11 -1.98 15.70
N VAL A 188 -3.68 -2.84 14.77
CA VAL A 188 -2.47 -2.64 13.95
C VAL A 188 -2.54 -1.35 13.13
N HIS A 189 -1.43 -0.61 13.06
CA HIS A 189 -1.26 0.52 12.15
C HIS A 189 -1.24 0.05 10.70
N GLY A 190 -1.89 0.79 9.81
CA GLY A 190 -1.92 0.44 8.39
C GLY A 190 -0.52 0.36 7.76
N GLY A 191 0.40 1.23 8.20
CA GLY A 191 1.78 1.25 7.75
C GLY A 191 2.57 -0.02 8.09
N VAL A 192 2.26 -0.68 9.21
CA VAL A 192 2.88 -1.96 9.58
C VAL A 192 2.44 -3.06 8.61
N THR A 193 1.13 -3.15 8.37
CA THR A 193 0.58 -4.14 7.42
C THR A 193 1.14 -3.92 6.01
N MET A 194 1.16 -2.67 5.51
CA MET A 194 1.72 -2.37 4.18
C MET A 194 3.21 -2.68 4.06
N LYS A 195 4.00 -2.46 5.13
CA LYS A 195 5.41 -2.82 5.15
C LYS A 195 5.60 -4.33 5.01
N LEU A 196 4.85 -5.14 5.76
CA LEU A 196 4.92 -6.60 5.66
C LEU A 196 4.43 -7.11 4.28
N MET A 197 3.41 -6.48 3.71
CA MET A 197 2.94 -6.80 2.36
C MET A 197 4.02 -6.54 1.30
N ASP A 198 4.70 -5.38 1.38
CA ASP A 198 5.81 -5.05 0.48
C ASP A 198 7.00 -5.99 0.66
N GLU A 199 7.33 -6.40 1.90
CA GLU A 199 8.39 -7.38 2.15
C GLU A 199 8.11 -8.71 1.45
N VAL A 200 6.89 -9.24 1.58
CA VAL A 200 6.49 -10.49 0.90
C VAL A 200 6.49 -10.30 -0.61
N ALA A 201 5.95 -9.21 -1.13
CA ALA A 201 5.99 -8.92 -2.56
C ALA A 201 7.42 -8.83 -3.10
N GLY A 202 8.32 -8.17 -2.36
CA GLY A 202 9.73 -8.05 -2.68
C GLY A 202 10.43 -9.40 -2.72
N ILE A 203 10.13 -10.30 -1.78
CA ILE A 203 10.65 -11.68 -1.79
C ILE A 203 10.15 -12.44 -3.03
N VAL A 204 8.86 -12.36 -3.35
CA VAL A 204 8.28 -13.01 -4.55
C VAL A 204 8.97 -12.49 -5.81
N ALA A 205 9.10 -11.16 -5.95
CA ALA A 205 9.77 -10.52 -7.09
C ALA A 205 11.25 -10.95 -7.21
N ALA A 206 11.97 -10.93 -6.09
CA ALA A 206 13.40 -11.28 -6.05
C ALA A 206 13.62 -12.77 -6.40
N ARG A 207 12.77 -13.68 -5.89
CA ARG A 207 12.82 -15.11 -6.24
C ARG A 207 12.62 -15.33 -7.73
N HIS A 208 11.66 -14.61 -8.34
CA HIS A 208 11.36 -14.74 -9.77
C HIS A 208 12.45 -14.17 -10.67
N CYS A 209 12.92 -12.95 -10.39
CA CYS A 209 13.87 -12.23 -11.24
C CYS A 209 15.34 -12.55 -10.98
N LYS A 210 15.72 -12.90 -9.74
CA LYS A 210 17.13 -13.08 -9.31
C LYS A 210 18.03 -11.86 -9.57
N THR A 211 17.46 -10.66 -9.47
CA THR A 211 18.15 -9.38 -9.68
C THR A 211 17.75 -8.36 -8.61
N ASN A 212 18.34 -7.15 -8.67
CA ASN A 212 17.86 -6.03 -7.87
C ASN A 212 16.45 -5.63 -8.32
N ILE A 213 15.54 -5.51 -7.36
CA ILE A 213 14.13 -5.20 -7.57
C ILE A 213 13.73 -4.01 -6.71
N VAL A 214 12.78 -3.23 -7.21
CA VAL A 214 12.15 -2.12 -6.47
C VAL A 214 10.65 -2.10 -6.73
N THR A 215 9.90 -1.60 -5.75
CA THR A 215 8.47 -1.34 -5.86
C THR A 215 8.25 -0.16 -6.81
N ALA A 216 7.47 -0.35 -7.86
CA ALA A 216 7.16 0.69 -8.85
C ALA A 216 5.79 1.32 -8.58
N SER A 217 4.81 0.53 -8.16
CA SER A 217 3.50 1.03 -7.73
C SER A 217 2.78 0.02 -6.85
N VAL A 218 1.82 0.52 -6.08
CA VAL A 218 0.84 -0.30 -5.35
C VAL A 218 -0.54 0.16 -5.76
N ASP A 219 -1.39 -0.78 -6.15
CA ASP A 219 -2.78 -0.51 -6.47
C ASP A 219 -3.56 -0.11 -5.20
N ALA A 220 -4.81 0.29 -5.36
CA ALA A 220 -5.62 0.72 -4.23
C ALA A 220 -5.72 -0.39 -3.16
N ILE A 221 -5.48 -0.02 -1.91
CA ILE A 221 -5.51 -0.92 -0.75
C ILE A 221 -6.75 -0.61 0.07
N ASN A 222 -7.59 -1.63 0.29
CA ASN A 222 -8.74 -1.52 1.18
C ASN A 222 -8.45 -2.31 2.46
N PHE A 223 -8.58 -1.65 3.61
CA PHE A 223 -8.49 -2.29 4.92
C PHE A 223 -9.89 -2.77 5.31
N HIS A 224 -10.16 -4.06 5.08
CA HIS A 224 -11.49 -4.64 5.24
C HIS A 224 -11.86 -4.82 6.70
N GLU A 225 -10.91 -5.26 7.50
CA GLU A 225 -11.11 -5.56 8.92
C GLU A 225 -9.91 -5.16 9.77
N LYS A 226 -10.21 -4.79 11.02
CA LYS A 226 -9.21 -4.39 12.00
C LYS A 226 -8.49 -5.61 12.56
N ILE A 227 -7.16 -5.60 12.52
CA ILE A 227 -6.32 -6.63 13.15
C ILE A 227 -6.02 -6.21 14.59
N LYS A 228 -6.33 -7.06 15.57
CA LYS A 228 -6.09 -6.79 17.00
C LYS A 228 -4.68 -7.21 17.42
N LYS A 229 -4.15 -6.56 18.45
CA LYS A 229 -2.96 -7.00 19.17
C LYS A 229 -3.09 -8.47 19.60
N GLY A 230 -2.04 -9.25 19.44
CA GLY A 230 -2.03 -10.68 19.76
C GLY A 230 -2.61 -11.59 18.67
N CYS A 231 -3.17 -11.06 17.59
CA CYS A 231 -3.44 -11.86 16.39
C CYS A 231 -2.12 -12.34 15.76
N VAL A 232 -2.15 -13.53 15.18
CA VAL A 232 -1.13 -13.98 14.24
C VAL A 232 -1.62 -13.63 12.84
N ILE A 233 -0.82 -12.92 12.07
CA ILE A 233 -1.14 -12.62 10.67
C ILE A 233 -0.26 -13.42 9.72
N THR A 234 -0.88 -13.94 8.67
CA THR A 234 -0.19 -14.60 7.56
C THR A 234 -0.30 -13.69 6.33
N VAL A 235 0.83 -13.13 5.93
CA VAL A 235 0.97 -12.33 4.71
C VAL A 235 1.42 -13.26 3.60
N SER A 236 0.59 -13.44 2.58
CA SER A 236 0.84 -14.37 1.49
C SER A 236 0.93 -13.63 0.17
N GLY A 237 1.94 -13.94 -0.64
CA GLY A 237 2.17 -13.30 -1.93
C GLY A 237 2.39 -14.30 -3.06
N ARG A 238 1.83 -13.99 -4.23
CA ARG A 238 1.99 -14.79 -5.45
C ARG A 238 2.03 -13.90 -6.68
N MET A 239 2.82 -14.29 -7.67
CA MET A 239 2.84 -13.62 -8.97
C MET A 239 1.50 -13.83 -9.68
N THR A 240 0.96 -12.78 -10.28
CA THR A 240 -0.27 -12.86 -11.08
C THR A 240 -0.03 -12.56 -12.55
N PHE A 241 0.87 -11.63 -12.87
CA PHE A 241 1.12 -11.24 -14.26
C PHE A 241 2.55 -10.70 -14.44
N THR A 242 3.12 -10.89 -15.62
CA THR A 242 4.37 -10.25 -16.03
C THR A 242 4.18 -9.51 -17.35
N SER A 243 4.62 -8.25 -17.41
CA SER A 243 4.86 -7.58 -18.67
C SER A 243 6.28 -7.88 -19.17
N ASN A 244 6.73 -7.18 -20.21
CA ASN A 244 8.13 -7.27 -20.65
C ASN A 244 9.12 -6.74 -19.60
N LYS A 245 8.70 -5.81 -18.71
CA LYS A 245 9.60 -5.10 -17.78
C LYS A 245 9.07 -4.96 -16.35
N SER A 246 7.91 -5.53 -16.04
CA SER A 246 7.28 -5.41 -14.73
C SER A 246 6.61 -6.71 -14.31
N MET A 247 6.47 -6.86 -12.99
CA MET A 247 5.85 -7.99 -12.32
C MET A 247 4.67 -7.48 -11.51
N GLU A 248 3.50 -8.08 -11.67
CA GLU A 248 2.35 -7.87 -10.79
C GLU A 248 2.26 -9.02 -9.79
N ILE A 249 2.15 -8.67 -8.51
CA ILE A 249 2.13 -9.59 -7.38
C ILE A 249 0.89 -9.29 -6.55
N GLU A 250 0.03 -10.29 -6.39
CA GLU A 250 -1.09 -10.24 -5.46
C GLU A 250 -0.58 -10.58 -4.07
N VAL A 251 -0.90 -9.71 -3.11
CA VAL A 251 -0.58 -9.91 -1.69
C VAL A 251 -1.84 -9.77 -0.86
N PHE A 252 -2.04 -10.68 0.08
CA PHE A 252 -3.15 -10.63 1.00
C PHE A 252 -2.73 -11.04 2.41
N VAL A 253 -3.48 -10.53 3.39
CA VAL A 253 -3.22 -10.67 4.81
C VAL A 253 -4.41 -11.33 5.47
N ASP A 254 -4.21 -12.55 5.93
CA ASP A 254 -5.18 -13.28 6.75
C ASP A 254 -4.79 -13.16 8.22
N ALA A 255 -5.78 -12.96 9.09
CA ALA A 255 -5.57 -12.80 10.53
C ALA A 255 -6.24 -13.94 11.30
N ASP A 256 -5.46 -14.58 12.16
CA ASP A 256 -5.86 -15.62 13.09
C ASP A 256 -5.89 -15.06 14.53
N PRO A 257 -7.07 -14.89 15.13
CA PRO A 257 -7.19 -14.55 16.55
C PRO A 257 -6.68 -15.71 17.42
N PHE A 258 -5.63 -15.47 18.21
CA PHE A 258 -5.01 -16.52 19.03
C PHE A 258 -5.55 -16.55 20.47
N VAL A 259 -6.11 -15.43 20.96
CA VAL A 259 -6.52 -15.24 22.36
C VAL A 259 -7.95 -14.67 22.42
N ASP A 260 -8.71 -15.13 23.42
CA ASP A 260 -10.02 -14.65 23.91
C ASP A 260 -11.32 -14.99 23.16
N GLU A 261 -11.34 -15.28 21.85
CA GLU A 261 -12.60 -15.67 21.17
C GLU A 261 -12.36 -16.70 20.05
N PRO A 262 -13.18 -17.78 19.95
CA PRO A 262 -13.15 -18.70 18.81
C PRO A 262 -13.72 -17.99 17.58
N ARG A 263 -12.90 -17.16 16.96
CA ARG A 263 -13.20 -16.50 15.69
C ARG A 263 -12.38 -17.16 14.60
N GLU A 264 -13.05 -17.52 13.51
CA GLU A 264 -12.39 -18.07 12.32
C GLU A 264 -11.43 -17.05 11.70
N ARG A 265 -10.40 -17.56 11.02
CA ARG A 265 -9.49 -16.78 10.19
C ARG A 265 -10.27 -15.89 9.23
N TYR A 266 -9.87 -14.62 9.12
CA TYR A 266 -10.49 -13.67 8.20
C TYR A 266 -9.47 -12.90 7.39
N ARG A 267 -9.87 -12.47 6.18
CA ARG A 267 -9.07 -11.62 5.29
C ARG A 267 -9.13 -10.18 5.77
N ALA A 268 -8.00 -9.65 6.23
CA ALA A 268 -7.91 -8.27 6.70
C ALA A 268 -7.65 -7.28 5.57
N VAL A 269 -6.73 -7.61 4.65
CA VAL A 269 -6.26 -6.71 3.59
C VAL A 269 -5.87 -7.50 2.34
N SER A 270 -6.10 -6.95 1.15
CA SER A 270 -5.52 -7.44 -0.11
C SER A 270 -5.11 -6.28 -1.01
N ALA A 271 -4.04 -6.46 -1.78
CA ALA A 271 -3.55 -5.46 -2.73
C ALA A 271 -2.73 -6.11 -3.86
N PHE A 272 -2.53 -5.36 -4.94
CA PHE A 272 -1.61 -5.72 -6.02
C PHE A 272 -0.39 -4.78 -5.99
N PHE A 273 0.79 -5.37 -6.01
CA PHE A 273 2.06 -4.67 -6.08
C PHE A 273 2.66 -4.83 -7.48
N THR A 274 3.14 -3.74 -8.07
CA THR A 274 3.93 -3.78 -9.29
C THR A 274 5.40 -3.57 -8.95
N TYR A 275 6.23 -4.53 -9.31
CA TYR A 275 7.68 -4.49 -9.15
C TYR A 275 8.40 -4.37 -10.49
N VAL A 276 9.58 -3.76 -10.47
CA VAL A 276 10.49 -3.69 -11.62
C VAL A 276 11.88 -4.17 -11.22
N SER A 277 12.58 -4.79 -12.18
CA SER A 277 13.99 -5.16 -12.06
C SER A 277 14.86 -4.00 -12.53
N LEU A 278 15.93 -3.69 -11.80
CA LEU A 278 16.87 -2.61 -12.13
C LEU A 278 18.28 -3.15 -12.42
N SER A 279 18.95 -2.53 -13.38
CA SER A 279 20.39 -2.70 -13.61
C SER A 279 21.22 -2.01 -12.53
N LYS A 280 22.54 -2.22 -12.54
CA LYS A 280 23.46 -1.52 -11.62
C LYS A 280 23.43 0.00 -11.82
N GLU A 281 23.10 0.45 -13.03
CA GLU A 281 22.94 1.85 -13.43
C GLU A 281 21.53 2.39 -13.15
N GLY A 282 20.66 1.61 -12.49
CA GLY A 282 19.31 2.01 -12.12
C GLY A 282 18.30 1.99 -13.29
N LYS A 283 18.60 1.31 -14.40
CA LYS A 283 17.69 1.22 -15.55
C LYS A 283 16.79 -0.02 -15.49
N PRO A 284 15.49 0.08 -15.84
CA PRO A 284 14.60 -1.07 -15.88
C PRO A 284 15.05 -2.15 -16.87
N LEU A 285 15.23 -3.38 -16.38
CA LEU A 285 15.59 -4.56 -17.16
C LEU A 285 14.35 -5.34 -17.61
N PRO A 286 14.44 -6.13 -18.70
CA PRO A 286 13.44 -7.14 -19.01
C PRO A 286 13.28 -8.14 -17.84
N VAL A 287 12.05 -8.60 -17.61
CA VAL A 287 11.75 -9.60 -16.56
C VAL A 287 11.45 -10.96 -17.18
N PRO A 288 11.81 -12.08 -16.51
CA PRO A 288 11.41 -13.42 -16.95
C PRO A 288 9.88 -13.52 -17.02
N GLN A 289 9.37 -14.12 -18.09
CA GLN A 289 7.92 -14.28 -18.27
C GLN A 289 7.38 -15.35 -17.31
N LEU A 290 6.25 -15.05 -16.67
CA LEU A 290 5.56 -15.98 -15.78
C LEU A 290 4.90 -17.09 -16.60
N LEU A 291 5.21 -18.34 -16.23
CA LEU A 291 4.54 -19.53 -16.75
C LEU A 291 3.37 -19.86 -15.83
N THR A 292 2.16 -19.92 -16.40
CA THR A 292 0.94 -20.30 -15.68
C THR A 292 0.56 -21.74 -16.03
N GLU A 293 0.27 -22.55 -15.02
CA GLU A 293 0.01 -23.98 -15.17
C GLU A 293 -1.49 -24.28 -15.01
N THR A 294 -2.11 -23.70 -13.98
CA THR A 294 -3.52 -23.96 -13.65
C THR A 294 -4.48 -22.98 -14.31
N GLU A 295 -5.76 -23.36 -14.44
CA GLU A 295 -6.79 -22.46 -14.98
C GLU A 295 -6.97 -21.20 -14.13
N ASP A 296 -6.82 -21.31 -12.81
CA ASP A 296 -6.87 -20.16 -11.91
C ASP A 296 -5.69 -19.20 -12.10
N GLU A 297 -4.50 -19.72 -12.39
CA GLU A 297 -3.34 -18.90 -12.71
C GLU A 297 -3.49 -18.19 -14.06
N LYS A 298 -3.97 -18.89 -15.09
CA LYS A 298 -4.27 -18.30 -16.41
C LYS A 298 -5.32 -17.19 -16.29
N ARG A 299 -6.39 -17.43 -15.52
CA ARG A 299 -7.42 -16.42 -15.23
C ARG A 299 -6.80 -15.19 -14.55
N ARG A 300 -6.01 -15.38 -13.49
CA ARG A 300 -5.35 -14.28 -12.77
C ARG A 300 -4.37 -13.51 -13.68
N PHE A 301 -3.72 -14.21 -14.61
CA PHE A 301 -2.82 -13.59 -15.59
C PHE A 301 -3.56 -12.67 -16.56
N GLU A 302 -4.69 -13.11 -17.12
CA GLU A 302 -5.49 -12.24 -18.00
C GLU A 302 -6.14 -11.09 -17.23
N GLU A 303 -6.58 -11.29 -15.98
CA GLU A 303 -7.04 -10.20 -15.11
C GLU A 303 -5.92 -9.15 -14.85
N GLY A 304 -4.70 -9.61 -14.55
CA GLY A 304 -3.54 -8.75 -14.32
C GLY A 304 -3.13 -7.97 -15.57
N LYS A 305 -3.18 -8.62 -16.74
CA LYS A 305 -3.01 -7.95 -18.03
C LYS A 305 -4.08 -6.87 -18.26
N GLY A 306 -5.34 -7.14 -17.89
CA GLY A 306 -6.42 -6.17 -17.91
C GLY A 306 -6.12 -4.93 -17.05
N ARG A 307 -5.75 -5.13 -15.78
CA ARG A 307 -5.33 -4.06 -14.86
C ARG A 307 -4.15 -3.26 -15.41
N TYR A 308 -3.15 -3.94 -15.96
CA TYR A 308 -1.98 -3.31 -16.58
C TYR A 308 -2.35 -2.40 -17.75
N LEU A 309 -3.23 -2.86 -18.65
CA LEU A 309 -3.67 -2.07 -19.81
C LEU A 309 -4.48 -0.84 -19.40
N GLN A 310 -5.40 -0.98 -18.43
CA GLN A 310 -6.15 0.15 -17.89
C GLN A 310 -5.22 1.19 -17.26
N THR A 311 -4.25 0.73 -16.47
CA THR A 311 -3.21 1.56 -15.87
C THR A 311 -2.38 2.30 -16.91
N LYS A 312 -1.96 1.61 -17.96
CA LYS A 312 -1.18 2.18 -19.05
C LYS A 312 -1.97 3.26 -19.80
N ALA A 313 -3.24 3.01 -20.09
CA ALA A 313 -4.12 3.97 -20.75
C ALA A 313 -4.32 5.24 -19.90
N LYS A 314 -4.58 5.09 -18.59
CA LYS A 314 -4.70 6.23 -17.65
C LYS A 314 -3.44 7.09 -17.63
N ARG A 315 -2.25 6.47 -17.55
CA ARG A 315 -0.96 7.19 -17.58
C ARG A 315 -0.76 7.92 -18.91
N GLN A 316 -1.10 7.31 -20.05
CA GLN A 316 -0.98 7.95 -21.36
C GLN A 316 -1.90 9.16 -21.50
N ALA A 317 -3.14 9.06 -21.05
CA ALA A 317 -4.09 10.17 -21.05
C ALA A 317 -3.60 11.35 -20.17
N GLN A 318 -3.06 11.06 -18.98
CA GLN A 318 -2.49 12.09 -18.10
C GLN A 318 -1.29 12.81 -18.74
N MET A 319 -0.38 12.06 -19.38
CA MET A 319 0.77 12.67 -20.07
C MET A 319 0.33 13.54 -21.25
N GLN A 320 -0.70 13.14 -22.00
CA GLN A 320 -1.25 13.93 -23.10
C GLN A 320 -1.89 15.23 -22.60
N GLN A 321 -2.64 15.18 -21.49
CA GLN A 321 -3.22 16.37 -20.87
C GLN A 321 -2.14 17.34 -20.36
N GLN A 322 -1.07 16.82 -19.74
CA GLN A 322 0.04 17.64 -19.28
C GLN A 322 0.85 18.26 -20.43
N ALA A 323 0.96 17.58 -21.57
CA ALA A 323 1.65 18.11 -22.75
C ALA A 323 0.82 19.14 -23.54
N ALA A 324 -0.50 19.19 -23.30
CA ALA A 324 -1.42 20.12 -23.94
C ALA A 324 -1.66 21.42 -23.13
N GLN A 325 -1.08 21.51 -21.93
CA GLN A 325 -1.10 22.69 -21.04
C GLN A 325 0.26 23.39 -21.07
#